data_AF-A0A6J4Y794-F1
#
_entry.id   AF-A0A6J4Y794-F1
#
_cell.length_a   1.000
_cell.length_b   1.000
_cell.length_c   1.000
_cell.angle_alpha   90.00
_cell.angle_beta   90.00
_cell.angle_gamma   90.00
#
_symmetry.space_group_name_H-M   'P 1'
#
loop_
_entity.id
_entity.type
_entity.pdbx_description
1 polymer ?
#
loop_
_entity_poly.entity_id
_entity_poly.type
_entity_poly.pdbx_seq_one_letter_code
_entity_poly.pdbx_strand_id
1 'polypeptide(L)'
;MRAIKIGILLLLVLGLSISCAGRHSGHFNTQRGAAIGAGFGALAGQLIGSNTKSTLIGAGVGTLVGAIVGNAVDQESQITREAAATNRRIVYYNDEQDYAIEAIPGPEDQQTKCRKVTKREWDKGYLVSERVEEICEGEKVSRKY
;
A
#
# COMPACT_ATOMS: atom_id res chain seq x y z
N MET A 1 -21.78 -32.80 9.00
CA MET A 1 -21.91 -31.35 8.68
C MET A 1 -21.35 -30.41 9.75
N ARG A 2 -21.59 -30.63 11.07
CA ARG A 2 -21.02 -29.79 12.14
C ARG A 2 -19.47 -29.85 12.21
N ALA A 3 -18.87 -31.02 12.03
CA ALA A 3 -17.42 -31.20 12.02
C ALA A 3 -16.71 -30.47 10.84
N ILE A 4 -17.34 -30.36 9.67
CA ILE A 4 -16.80 -29.64 8.51
C ILE A 4 -16.81 -28.13 8.75
N LYS A 5 -17.86 -27.59 9.39
CA LYS A 5 -17.93 -26.18 9.78
C LYS A 5 -16.87 -25.83 10.85
N ILE A 6 -16.63 -26.74 11.79
CA ILE A 6 -15.57 -26.62 12.81
C ILE A 6 -14.18 -26.69 12.15
N GLY A 7 -13.99 -27.59 11.17
CA GLY A 7 -12.76 -27.70 10.40
C GLY A 7 -12.43 -26.45 9.59
N ILE A 8 -13.41 -25.85 8.92
CA ILE A 8 -13.24 -24.59 8.16
C ILE A 8 -12.97 -23.41 9.10
N LEU A 9 -13.67 -23.33 10.23
CA LEU A 9 -13.43 -22.30 11.24
C LEU A 9 -12.01 -22.42 11.83
N LEU A 10 -11.55 -23.64 12.11
CA LEU A 10 -10.18 -23.92 12.55
C LEU A 10 -9.14 -23.56 11.48
N LEU A 11 -9.38 -23.86 10.21
CA LEU A 11 -8.48 -23.51 9.10
C LEU A 11 -8.39 -22.00 8.86
N LEU A 12 -9.50 -21.28 9.04
CA LEU A 12 -9.55 -19.82 8.94
C LEU A 12 -8.81 -19.17 10.12
N VAL A 13 -9.00 -19.70 11.34
CA VAL A 13 -8.27 -19.26 12.55
C VAL A 13 -6.78 -19.58 12.45
N LEU A 14 -6.40 -20.72 11.86
CA LEU A 14 -4.99 -21.10 11.61
C LEU A 14 -4.34 -20.25 10.50
N GLY A 15 -5.11 -19.84 9.50
CA GLY A 15 -4.65 -18.93 8.45
C GLY A 15 -4.46 -17.50 8.97
N LEU A 16 -5.34 -17.03 9.88
CA LEU A 16 -5.18 -15.73 10.54
C LEU A 16 -3.98 -15.70 11.49
N SER A 17 -3.62 -16.81 12.15
CA SER A 17 -2.46 -16.83 13.06
C SER A 17 -1.12 -16.75 12.35
N ILE A 18 -1.01 -17.16 11.07
CA ILE A 18 0.18 -16.91 10.24
C ILE A 18 0.27 -15.42 9.82
N SER A 19 -0.87 -14.74 9.68
CA SER A 19 -0.91 -13.33 9.25
C SER A 19 -0.58 -12.32 10.36
N CYS A 20 -0.58 -12.74 11.63
CA CYS A 20 -0.19 -11.89 12.77
C CYS A 20 1.33 -11.78 12.98
N ALA A 21 2.14 -12.64 12.36
CA ALA A 21 3.61 -12.59 12.47
C ALA A 21 4.27 -11.57 11.51
N GLY A 22 3.50 -10.99 10.58
CA GLY A 22 4.00 -10.08 9.54
C GLY A 22 3.58 -8.63 9.72
N ARG A 23 3.56 -8.08 10.94
CA ARG A 23 3.36 -6.63 11.12
C ARG A 23 4.68 -5.90 10.86
N HIS A 24 5.12 -5.95 9.61
CA HIS A 24 6.30 -5.23 9.16
C HIS A 24 5.91 -3.77 8.93
N SER A 25 6.55 -2.86 9.66
CA SER A 25 6.52 -1.41 9.47
C SER A 25 7.29 -1.03 8.20
N GLY A 26 6.88 -1.58 7.05
CA GLY A 26 7.38 -1.25 5.72
C GLY A 26 6.34 -0.50 4.91
N HIS A 27 6.78 0.26 3.91
CA HIS A 27 5.93 1.09 3.05
C HIS A 27 4.75 0.32 2.44
N PHE A 28 3.68 1.05 2.10
CA PHE A 28 2.53 0.47 1.42
C PHE A 28 2.93 0.06 0.00
N ASN A 29 2.70 -1.19 -0.37
CA ASN A 29 3.08 -1.75 -1.67
C ASN A 29 2.01 -2.73 -2.19
N THR A 30 2.18 -3.22 -3.42
CA THR A 30 1.28 -4.19 -4.08
C THR A 30 0.97 -5.40 -3.21
N GLN A 31 1.98 -6.01 -2.57
CA GLN A 31 1.79 -7.20 -1.75
C GLN A 31 0.95 -6.89 -0.50
N ARG A 32 1.23 -5.78 0.17
CA ARG A 32 0.49 -5.33 1.35
C ARG A 32 -0.93 -4.95 1.00
N GLY A 33 -1.13 -4.23 -0.10
CA GLY A 33 -2.45 -3.89 -0.63
C GLY A 33 -3.25 -5.16 -0.96
N ALA A 34 -2.64 -6.12 -1.65
CA ALA A 34 -3.26 -7.41 -1.97
C ALA A 34 -3.65 -8.20 -0.71
N ALA A 35 -2.76 -8.29 0.28
CA ALA A 35 -3.03 -9.00 1.53
C ALA A 35 -4.15 -8.34 2.36
N ILE A 36 -4.11 -7.01 2.50
CA ILE A 36 -5.16 -6.24 3.17
C ILE A 36 -6.48 -6.41 2.43
N GLY A 37 -6.47 -6.26 1.11
CA GLY A 37 -7.64 -6.44 0.25
C GLY A 37 -8.22 -7.85 0.35
N ALA A 38 -7.39 -8.89 0.36
CA ALA A 38 -7.80 -10.28 0.53
C ALA A 38 -8.52 -10.48 1.88
N GLY A 39 -7.93 -9.97 2.97
CA GLY A 39 -8.50 -10.09 4.31
C GLY A 39 -9.85 -9.38 4.43
N PHE A 40 -9.93 -8.12 3.99
CA PHE A 40 -11.18 -7.36 3.99
C PHE A 40 -12.23 -7.98 3.07
N GLY A 41 -11.84 -8.39 1.87
CA GLY A 41 -12.73 -9.02 0.89
C GLY A 41 -13.29 -10.36 1.38
N ALA A 42 -12.46 -11.18 2.05
CA ALA A 42 -12.88 -12.43 2.67
C ALA A 42 -13.96 -12.18 3.73
N LEU A 43 -13.73 -11.22 4.63
CA LEU A 43 -14.68 -10.88 5.71
C LEU A 43 -16.00 -10.36 5.13
N ALA A 44 -15.94 -9.45 4.15
CA ALA A 44 -17.14 -8.94 3.48
C ALA A 44 -17.91 -10.07 2.76
N GLY A 45 -17.20 -10.93 2.03
CA GLY A 45 -17.80 -12.09 1.35
C GLY A 45 -18.47 -13.08 2.30
N GLN A 46 -17.86 -13.32 3.47
CA GLN A 46 -18.42 -14.16 4.53
C GLN A 46 -19.67 -13.53 5.15
N LEU A 47 -19.69 -12.22 5.39
CA LEU A 47 -20.85 -11.52 5.96
C LEU A 47 -22.06 -11.52 5.02
N ILE A 48 -21.83 -11.33 3.71
CA ILE A 48 -22.90 -11.26 2.71
C ILE A 48 -23.43 -12.66 2.37
N GLY A 49 -22.53 -13.59 2.07
CA GLY A 49 -22.91 -14.90 1.53
C GLY A 49 -23.01 -16.02 2.57
N SER A 50 -22.45 -15.81 3.77
CA SER A 50 -22.40 -16.79 4.87
C SER A 50 -21.90 -18.19 4.48
N ASN A 51 -21.08 -18.28 3.43
CA ASN A 51 -20.53 -19.52 2.91
C ASN A 51 -19.09 -19.34 2.36
N THR A 52 -18.35 -20.45 2.27
CA THR A 52 -16.94 -20.47 1.85
C THR A 52 -16.73 -19.96 0.42
N LYS A 53 -17.69 -20.20 -0.48
CA LYS A 53 -17.60 -19.74 -1.87
C LYS A 53 -17.60 -18.21 -1.93
N SER A 54 -18.51 -17.57 -1.20
CA SER A 54 -18.61 -16.12 -1.12
C SER A 54 -17.37 -15.49 -0.47
N THR A 55 -16.80 -16.14 0.55
CA THR A 55 -15.53 -15.74 1.18
C THR A 55 -14.36 -15.81 0.21
N LEU A 56 -14.25 -16.90 -0.56
CA LEU A 56 -13.15 -17.07 -1.52
C LEU A 56 -13.26 -16.09 -2.69
N ILE A 57 -14.47 -15.84 -3.19
CA ILE A 57 -14.73 -14.81 -4.20
C ILE A 57 -14.37 -13.42 -3.65
N GLY A 58 -14.82 -13.12 -2.43
CA GLY A 58 -14.52 -11.85 -1.76
C GLY A 58 -13.01 -11.66 -1.58
N ALA A 59 -12.31 -12.68 -1.11
CA ALA A 59 -10.85 -12.68 -0.99
C ALA A 59 -10.17 -12.46 -2.35
N GLY A 60 -10.59 -13.17 -3.40
CA GLY A 60 -10.01 -13.04 -4.74
C GLY A 60 -10.19 -11.64 -5.32
N VAL A 61 -11.41 -11.10 -5.28
CA VAL A 61 -11.70 -9.73 -5.74
C VAL A 61 -10.91 -8.71 -4.92
N GLY A 62 -10.92 -8.84 -3.59
CA GLY A 62 -10.18 -7.95 -2.70
C GLY A 62 -8.68 -7.97 -2.95
N THR A 63 -8.10 -9.15 -3.22
CA THR A 63 -6.68 -9.32 -3.59
C THR A 63 -6.35 -8.52 -4.85
N LEU A 64 -7.17 -8.64 -5.90
CA LEU A 64 -6.93 -7.97 -7.18
C LEU A 64 -7.00 -6.45 -7.04
N VAL A 65 -8.06 -5.94 -6.41
CA VAL A 65 -8.22 -4.49 -6.17
C VAL A 65 -7.09 -3.97 -5.29
N GLY A 66 -6.76 -4.68 -4.22
CA GLY A 66 -5.67 -4.31 -3.33
C GLY A 66 -4.30 -4.29 -4.01
N ALA A 67 -4.05 -5.23 -4.93
CA ALA A 67 -2.83 -5.26 -5.73
C ALA A 67 -2.72 -4.05 -6.66
N ILE A 68 -3.80 -3.70 -7.38
CA ILE A 68 -3.82 -2.55 -8.30
C ILE A 68 -3.51 -1.25 -7.54
N VAL A 69 -4.21 -1.02 -6.43
CA VAL A 69 -4.00 0.17 -5.61
C VAL A 69 -2.59 0.19 -5.02
N GLY A 70 -2.11 -0.94 -4.50
CA GLY A 70 -0.76 -1.03 -3.96
C GLY A 70 0.34 -0.76 -4.98
N ASN A 71 0.13 -1.11 -6.26
CA ASN A 71 1.07 -0.81 -7.33
C ASN A 71 1.15 0.68 -7.65
N ALA A 72 0.00 1.37 -7.71
CA ALA A 72 -0.04 2.82 -7.93
C ALA A 72 0.67 3.59 -6.80
N VAL A 73 0.44 3.19 -5.55
CA VAL A 73 1.08 3.80 -4.38
C VAL A 73 2.58 3.54 -4.33
N ASP A 74 3.03 2.35 -4.77
CA ASP A 74 4.45 2.04 -4.83
C ASP A 74 5.16 2.97 -5.82
N GLN A 75 4.60 3.15 -7.02
CA GLN A 75 5.14 4.05 -8.04
C GLN A 75 5.26 5.50 -7.53
N GLU A 76 4.24 6.00 -6.84
CA GLU A 76 4.26 7.33 -6.21
C GLU A 76 5.32 7.45 -5.11
N SER A 77 5.57 6.35 -4.38
CA SER A 77 6.62 6.30 -3.37
C SER A 77 8.01 6.30 -4.00
N GLN A 78 8.21 5.63 -5.14
CA GLN A 78 9.49 5.62 -5.86
C GLN A 78 9.87 7.03 -6.33
N ILE A 79 8.96 7.76 -6.97
CA ILE A 79 9.24 9.13 -7.45
C ILE A 79 9.60 10.09 -6.30
N THR A 80 8.99 9.90 -5.13
CA THR A 80 9.25 10.72 -3.94
C THR A 80 10.66 10.45 -3.41
N ARG A 81 11.06 9.18 -3.34
CA ARG A 81 12.41 8.79 -2.94
C ARG A 81 13.46 9.24 -3.93
N GLU A 82 13.18 9.10 -5.22
CA GLU A 82 14.08 9.53 -6.28
C GLU A 82 14.26 11.05 -6.25
N ALA A 83 13.19 11.82 -6.04
CA ALA A 83 13.26 13.26 -5.84
C ALA A 83 14.12 13.62 -4.62
N ALA A 84 14.00 12.84 -3.53
CA ALA A 84 14.81 13.03 -2.33
C ALA A 84 16.31 12.76 -2.57
N ALA A 85 16.62 11.63 -3.20
CA ALA A 85 17.98 11.15 -3.44
C ALA A 85 18.73 11.99 -4.50
N THR A 86 18.02 12.38 -5.57
CA THR A 86 18.63 13.17 -6.64
C THR A 86 18.60 14.68 -6.37
N ASN A 87 17.89 15.12 -5.33
CA ASN A 87 17.62 16.53 -5.03
C ASN A 87 17.06 17.28 -6.26
N ARG A 88 16.20 16.62 -7.03
CA ARG A 88 15.51 17.19 -8.20
C ARG A 88 14.01 17.10 -8.02
N ARG A 89 13.32 18.13 -8.50
CA ARG A 89 11.86 18.10 -8.64
C ARG A 89 11.50 17.11 -9.75
N ILE A 90 10.69 16.11 -9.42
CA ILE A 90 10.19 15.11 -10.37
C ILE A 90 8.70 15.33 -10.54
N VAL A 91 8.22 15.31 -11.78
CA VAL A 91 6.78 15.37 -12.08
C VAL A 91 6.42 14.24 -13.02
N TYR A 92 5.41 13.48 -12.63
CA TYR A 92 4.79 12.44 -13.42
C TYR A 92 3.42 12.95 -13.89
N TYR A 93 3.21 13.00 -15.20
CA TYR A 93 1.94 13.39 -15.81
C TYR A 93 1.29 12.18 -16.47
N ASN A 94 -0.02 12.07 -16.32
CA ASN A 94 -0.86 11.12 -17.03
C ASN A 94 -1.83 11.88 -17.93
N ASP A 95 -1.54 11.86 -19.23
CA ASP A 95 -2.31 12.58 -20.25
C ASP A 95 -3.74 12.03 -20.42
N GLU A 96 -3.97 10.74 -20.15
CA GLU A 96 -5.28 10.12 -20.32
C GLU A 96 -6.30 10.61 -19.28
N GLN A 97 -5.82 10.93 -18.07
CA GLN A 97 -6.65 11.32 -16.94
C GLN A 97 -6.51 12.79 -16.54
N ASP A 98 -5.66 13.55 -17.24
CA ASP A 98 -5.28 14.93 -16.88
C ASP A 98 -4.85 15.04 -15.39
N TYR A 99 -4.03 14.08 -14.98
CA TYR A 99 -3.59 13.89 -13.60
C TYR A 99 -2.06 14.05 -13.51
N ALA A 100 -1.58 14.70 -12.45
CA ALA A 100 -0.15 14.86 -12.23
C ALA A 100 0.26 14.62 -10.78
N ILE A 101 1.40 13.96 -10.58
CA ILE A 101 2.09 13.88 -9.30
C ILE A 101 3.40 14.63 -9.37
N GLU A 102 3.59 15.53 -8.43
CA GLU A 102 4.80 16.32 -8.30
C GLU A 102 5.46 16.02 -6.96
N ALA A 103 6.77 15.75 -6.98
CA ALA A 103 7.61 15.58 -5.80
C ALA A 103 8.68 16.67 -5.76
N ILE A 104 8.61 17.55 -4.77
CA ILE A 104 9.50 18.70 -4.59
C ILE A 104 10.43 18.45 -3.40
N PRO A 105 11.74 18.26 -3.61
CA PRO A 105 12.68 18.09 -2.52
C PRO A 105 12.93 19.40 -1.77
N GLY A 106 12.81 19.36 -0.45
CA GLY A 106 13.24 20.41 0.47
C GLY A 106 14.73 20.29 0.83
N PRO A 107 15.23 21.15 1.74
CA PRO A 107 16.59 21.04 2.24
C PRO A 107 16.82 19.74 3.00
N GLU A 108 18.04 19.21 2.91
CA GLU A 108 18.49 18.08 3.73
C GLU A 108 18.82 18.57 5.14
N ASP A 109 18.32 17.84 6.14
CA ASP A 109 18.70 18.01 7.53
C ASP A 109 20.12 17.47 7.76
N GLN A 110 21.00 18.32 8.29
CA GLN A 110 22.41 17.97 8.49
C GLN A 110 22.64 16.93 9.59
N GLN A 111 21.73 16.83 10.58
CA GLN A 111 21.83 15.89 11.69
C GLN A 111 21.25 14.52 11.32
N THR A 112 20.06 14.51 10.73
CA THR A 112 19.35 13.24 10.45
C THR A 112 19.63 12.69 9.07
N LYS A 113 20.24 13.48 8.17
CA LYS A 113 20.38 13.14 6.74
C LYS A 113 19.04 12.81 6.07
N CYS A 114 17.98 13.40 6.60
CA CYS A 114 16.64 13.30 6.07
C CYS A 114 16.29 14.52 5.24
N ARG A 115 15.49 14.29 4.20
CA ARG A 115 14.97 15.32 3.34
C ARG A 115 13.46 15.29 3.37
N LYS A 116 12.84 16.43 3.60
CA LYS A 116 11.39 16.60 3.46
C LYS A 116 11.06 16.77 1.98
N VAL A 117 10.17 15.95 1.45
CA VAL A 117 9.66 16.03 0.08
C VAL A 117 8.21 16.46 0.15
N THR A 118 7.89 17.57 -0.52
CA THR A 118 6.50 18.01 -0.67
C THR A 118 5.92 17.33 -1.90
N LYS A 119 4.92 16.49 -1.69
CA LYS A 119 4.16 15.80 -2.72
C LYS A 119 2.88 16.56 -3.00
N ARG A 120 2.61 16.79 -4.28
CA ARG A 120 1.40 17.45 -4.76
C ARG A 120 0.73 16.56 -5.78
N GLU A 121 -0.57 16.31 -5.57
CA GLU A 121 -1.42 15.62 -6.52
C GLU A 121 -2.33 16.65 -7.20
N TRP A 122 -2.34 16.65 -8.52
CA TRP A 122 -3.12 17.56 -9.34
C TRP A 122 -4.13 16.75 -10.16
N ASP A 123 -5.40 17.15 -10.13
CA ASP A 123 -6.48 16.57 -10.94
C ASP A 123 -7.12 17.69 -11.77
N LYS A 124 -7.05 17.58 -13.09
CA LYS A 124 -7.57 18.59 -14.05
C LYS A 124 -7.04 19.99 -13.79
N GLY A 125 -5.76 20.08 -13.41
CA GLY A 125 -5.09 21.32 -13.05
C GLY A 125 -5.40 21.89 -11.66
N TYR A 126 -6.26 21.24 -10.87
CA TYR A 126 -6.54 21.64 -9.49
C TYR A 126 -5.67 20.85 -8.51
N LEU A 127 -5.05 21.54 -7.55
CA LEU A 127 -4.33 20.89 -6.45
C LEU A 127 -5.34 20.20 -5.53
N VAL A 128 -5.37 18.87 -5.55
CA VAL A 128 -6.30 18.07 -4.74
C VAL A 128 -5.70 17.55 -3.45
N SER A 129 -4.37 17.44 -3.39
CA SER A 129 -3.64 16.94 -2.21
C SER A 129 -2.24 17.55 -2.17
N GLU A 130 -1.84 18.04 -1.00
CA GLU A 130 -0.45 18.41 -0.69
C GLU A 130 -0.05 17.71 0.60
N ARG A 131 1.00 16.88 0.55
CA ARG A 131 1.54 16.14 1.70
C ARG A 131 3.04 16.31 1.78
N VAL A 132 3.58 16.36 3.00
CA VAL A 132 5.03 16.37 3.22
C VAL A 132 5.46 15.02 3.76
N GLU A 133 6.38 14.36 3.05
CA GLU A 133 6.98 13.09 3.44
C GLU A 133 8.46 13.30 3.79
N GLU A 134 8.91 12.77 4.91
CA GLU A 134 10.32 12.81 5.29
C GLU A 134 11.01 11.52 4.82
N ILE A 135 12.07 11.69 4.01
CA ILE A 135 12.84 10.60 3.40
C ILE A 135 14.27 10.67 3.93
N CYS A 136 14.71 9.65 4.66
CA CYS A 136 16.05 9.57 5.23
C CYS A 136 16.98 8.71 4.38
N GLU A 137 18.09 9.27 3.91
CA GLU A 137 19.09 8.55 3.14
C GLU A 137 19.96 7.71 4.10
N GLY A 138 19.49 6.50 4.41
CA GLY A 138 20.12 5.63 5.42
C GLY A 138 19.18 4.61 6.05
N GLU A 139 17.87 4.72 5.88
CA GLU A 139 16.95 3.64 6.24
C GLU A 139 17.02 2.55 5.18
N LYS A 140 18.03 1.70 5.32
CA LYS A 140 18.09 0.39 4.65
C LYS A 140 16.72 -0.26 4.80
N VAL A 141 16.12 -0.60 3.65
CA VAL A 141 15.19 -1.74 3.51
C VAL A 141 15.60 -2.79 4.52
N SER A 142 14.68 -3.06 5.46
CA SER A 142 14.92 -3.73 6.74
C SER A 142 16.08 -4.72 6.72
N ARG A 143 17.04 -4.52 7.62
CA ARG A 143 18.10 -5.50 7.86
C ARG A 143 17.42 -6.82 8.25
N LYS A 144 17.58 -7.84 7.39
CA LYS A 144 17.36 -9.26 7.68
C LYS A 144 17.77 -9.56 9.13
N TYR A 145 16.85 -10.11 9.91
CA TYR A 145 17.12 -11.05 10.98
C TYR A 145 16.08 -12.16 10.90
#